data_AF-A0A0L0EMP9-F1
#
_entry.id   AF-A0A0L0EMP9-F1
#
_cell.length_a   1.000
_cell.length_b   1.000
_cell.length_c   1.000
_cell.angle_alpha   90.00
_cell.angle_beta   90.00
_cell.angle_gamma   90.00
#
_symmetry.space_group_name_H-M   'P 1'
#
loop_
_entity.id
_entity.type
_entity.pdbx_description
1 polymer ?
#
loop_
_entity_poly.entity_id
_entity_poly.type
_entity_poly.pdbx_seq_one_letter_code
_entity_poly.pdbx_strand_id
1 'polypeptide(L)' 'MFQFLKRDPVKKLRKAYDAKLEQAMHAQRNGDIRGYAMLTSEAESLWQQIELLEKNNVN' A
#
# COMPACT_ATOMS: atom_id res chain seq x y z
N MET A 1 11.06 25.74 -12.20
CA MET A 1 9.71 25.13 -12.23
C MET A 1 9.76 23.60 -12.34
N PHE A 2 10.64 22.87 -11.63
CA PHE A 2 10.72 21.39 -11.72
C PHE A 2 11.24 20.73 -10.42
N GLN A 3 10.80 21.21 -9.25
CA GLN A 3 11.11 20.56 -7.96
C GLN A 3 10.10 19.46 -7.58
N PHE A 4 9.13 19.15 -8.44
CA PHE A 4 8.04 18.19 -8.18
C PHE A 4 8.39 16.72 -8.41
N LEU A 5 9.65 16.39 -8.75
CA LEU A 5 10.14 15.02 -8.90
C LEU A 5 10.86 14.48 -7.66
N LYS A 6 10.62 15.05 -6.48
CA LYS A 6 10.91 14.31 -5.24
C LYS A 6 9.96 13.11 -5.21
N ARG A 7 10.45 11.97 -5.69
CA ARG A 7 9.81 10.66 -5.60
C ARG A 7 9.71 10.35 -4.12
N ASP A 8 8.62 10.77 -3.49
CA ASP A 8 8.33 10.38 -2.12
C ASP A 8 8.13 8.86 -2.14
N PRO A 9 9.07 8.05 -1.61
CA PRO A 9 8.94 6.60 -1.64
C PRO A 9 7.66 6.14 -0.91
N VAL A 10 7.27 6.92 0.12
CA VAL A 10 6.01 6.80 0.85
C VAL A 10 4.79 6.93 -0.07
N LYS A 11 4.74 7.93 -0.97
CA LYS A 11 3.61 8.08 -1.91
C LYS A 11 3.50 6.91 -2.88
N LYS A 12 4.64 6.37 -3.33
CA LYS A 12 4.66 5.19 -4.20
C LYS A 12 4.08 3.97 -3.48
N LEU A 13 4.48 3.76 -2.23
CA LEU A 13 4.00 2.65 -1.41
C LEU A 13 2.51 2.80 -1.04
N ARG A 14 2.06 4.01 -0.69
CA ARG A 14 0.64 4.30 -0.45
C ARG A 14 -0.22 3.95 -1.67
N LYS A 15 0.22 4.33 -2.88
CA LYS A 15 -0.49 3.95 -4.12
C LYS A 15 -0.52 2.43 -4.34
N ALA A 16 0.55 1.72 -4.00
CA ALA A 16 0.59 0.26 -4.09
C ALA A 16 -0.34 -0.41 -3.05
N TYR A 17 -0.39 0.14 -1.84
CA TYR A 17 -1.31 -0.27 -0.78
C TYR A 17 -2.77 -0.12 -1.21
N ASP A 18 -3.14 1.05 -1.73
CA ASP A 18 -4.50 1.32 -2.21
C ASP A 18 -4.92 0.35 -3.33
N ALA A 19 -4.02 0.06 -4.27
CA ALA A 19 -4.27 -0.90 -5.34
C ALA A 19 -4.47 -2.33 -4.82
N LYS A 20 -3.75 -2.73 -3.76
CA LYS A 20 -3.93 -4.04 -3.12
C LYS A 20 -5.25 -4.14 -2.37
N LEU A 21 -5.68 -3.07 -1.70
CA LEU A 21 -6.99 -3.02 -1.07
C LEU A 21 -8.13 -3.08 -2.10
N GLU A 22 -7.99 -2.38 -3.23
CA GLU A 22 -8.98 -2.44 -4.32
C GLU A 22 -9.09 -3.87 -4.88
N GLN A 23 -7.95 -4.54 -5.12
CA GLN A 23 -7.92 -5.95 -5.51
C GLN A 23 -8.57 -6.85 -4.45
N ALA A 24 -8.30 -6.61 -3.16
CA ALA A 24 -8.89 -7.35 -2.06
C ALA A 24 -10.42 -7.17 -2.04
N MET A 25 -10.92 -5.94 -2.25
CA MET A 25 -12.36 -5.69 -2.33
C MET A 25 -13.02 -6.44 -3.49
N HIS A 26 -12.37 -6.49 -4.65
CA HIS A 26 -12.86 -7.29 -5.77
C HIS A 26 -12.85 -8.79 -5.44
N ALA A 27 -11.80 -9.31 -4.81
CA ALA A 27 -11.71 -10.69 -4.37
C ALA A 27 -12.83 -11.04 -3.38
N GLN A 28 -13.07 -10.18 -2.38
CA GLN A 28 -14.15 -10.33 -1.41
C GLN A 28 -15.52 -10.33 -2.10
N ARG A 29 -15.76 -9.40 -3.02
CA ARG A 29 -17.03 -9.30 -3.76
C ARG A 29 -17.29 -10.51 -4.66
N ASN A 30 -16.23 -11.11 -5.18
CA ASN A 30 -16.31 -12.33 -5.99
C ASN A 30 -16.36 -13.61 -5.13
N GLY A 31 -16.28 -13.50 -3.80
CA GLY A 31 -16.30 -14.64 -2.88
C GLY A 31 -14.96 -15.37 -2.75
N ASP A 32 -13.86 -14.81 -3.25
CA ASP A 32 -12.52 -15.36 -3.08
C ASP A 32 -11.91 -14.95 -1.73
N ILE A 33 -12.28 -15.69 -0.70
CA ILE A 33 -11.82 -15.45 0.68
C ILE A 33 -10.31 -15.65 0.81
N ARG A 34 -9.72 -16.59 0.06
CA ARG A 34 -8.27 -16.86 0.12
C ARG A 34 -7.49 -15.73 -0.53
N GLY A 35 -7.92 -15.29 -1.71
CA GLY A 35 -7.37 -14.13 -2.41
C GLY A 35 -7.51 -12.86 -1.58
N TYR A 36 -8.67 -12.64 -0.96
CA TYR A 36 -8.87 -11.53 -0.04
C TYR A 36 -7.87 -11.56 1.13
N ALA A 37 -7.75 -12.68 1.84
CA ALA A 37 -6.82 -12.80 2.97
C ALA A 37 -5.37 -12.54 2.57
N MET A 38 -4.94 -13.08 1.42
CA MET A 38 -3.60 -12.87 0.87
C MET A 38 -3.37 -11.40 0.51
N LEU A 39 -4.27 -10.79 -0.26
CA LEU A 39 -4.15 -9.40 -0.71
C LEU A 39 -4.18 -8.41 0.44
N THR A 40 -4.97 -8.71 1.48
CA THR A 40 -5.03 -7.88 2.70
C THR A 40 -3.73 -7.99 3.49
N SER A 41 -3.13 -9.19 3.61
CA SER A 41 -1.83 -9.37 4.25
C SER A 41 -0.68 -8.68 3.49
N GLU A 42 -0.73 -8.70 2.16
CA GLU A 42 0.22 -7.94 1.33
C GLU A 42 0.06 -6.42 1.51
N ALA A 43 -1.18 -5.94 1.63
CA ALA A 43 -1.47 -4.54 1.93
C ALA A 43 -0.90 -4.15 3.32
N GLU A 44 -1.13 -4.96 4.35
CA GLU A 44 -0.54 -4.72 5.68
C GLU A 44 0.99 -4.65 5.65
N SER A 45 1.63 -5.53 4.88
CA SER A 45 3.09 -5.52 4.71
C SER A 45 3.60 -4.24 4.04
N LEU A 46 2.82 -3.66 3.11
CA LEU A 46 3.11 -2.35 2.52
C LEU A 46 2.90 -1.21 3.52
N TRP A 47 1.86 -1.31 4.37
CA TRP A 47 1.60 -0.32 5.41
C TRP A 47 2.73 -0.25 6.43
N GLN A 48 3.25 -1.39 6.87
CA GLN A 48 4.41 -1.42 7.78
C GLN A 48 5.64 -0.74 7.16
N GLN A 49 5.89 -0.93 5.86
CA GLN A 49 6.97 -0.23 5.16
C GLN A 49 6.74 1.29 5.11
N ILE A 50 5.50 1.71 4.93
CA ILE A 50 5.13 3.14 4.96
C ILE A 50 5.39 3.72 6.35
N GLU A 51 4.92 3.07 7.41
CA GLU A 51 5.14 3.52 8.80
C GLU A 51 6.63 3.62 9.14
N LEU A 52 7.43 2.63 8.74
CA LEU A 52 8.88 2.66 8.94
C LEU A 52 9.53 3.84 8.21
N LEU A 53 9.14 4.11 6.97
CA LEU A 53 9.66 5.23 6.20
C LEU A 53 9.20 6.58 6.74
N GLU A 54 7.96 6.70 7.21
CA GLU A 54 7.44 7.91 7.82
C GLU A 54 8.14 8.18 9.16
N LYS A 55 8.33 7.16 9.99
CA LYS A 55 9.08 7.26 11.25
C LYS A 55 10.55 7.66 11.03
N ASN A 56 11.19 7.14 9.99
CA ASN A 56 12.56 7.50 9.62
C ASN A 56 12.70 8.91 9.03
N ASN A 57 11.63 9.48 8.46
CA ASN A 57 11.66 10.86 7.95
C ASN A 57 11.34 11.92 9.02
N VAL A 58 10.80 11.51 10.17
CA VAL A 58 10.42 12.40 11.28
C VAL A 58 11.52 12.49 12.36
N ASN A 59 12.50 11.57 12.35
CA ASN A 59 13.73 11.64 13.16
C ASN A 59 14.87 12.32 12.40
#